data_AF-A0A453RV65-F1
#
_entry.id   AF-A0A453RV65-F1
#
_cell.length_a   1.000
_cell.length_b   1.000
_cell.length_c   1.000
_cell.angle_alpha   90.00
_cell.angle_beta   90.00
_cell.angle_gamma   90.00
#
_symmetry.space_group_name_H-M   'P 1'
#
loop_
_entity.id
_entity.type
_entity.pdbx_description
1 polymer ?
#
loop_
_entity_poly.entity_id
_entity_poly.type
_entity_poly.pdbx_seq_one_letter_code
_entity_poly.pdbx_strand_id
1 'polypeptide(L)'
;MKVKDEMASLKKALQGAFHERDRALQNLSRLKQHLLDKDLEDQEKMDEDSKVIEELRAICEQQRAHIVQLERALKVEMTKQEESKKTINDERSRSNEQIEDLQYKLANCMNALESKDQELLNLQSALGQYYAESEAKERLGDDLAMAREALAKLSESLKVANQGIEISRREKDEVVAKLSQAEKMLADGKRSLQKLEDDNSRLRHALEQSMTTVNRMSLDSDNSVDRRIVIKLLVTYFQRNHSKEVLDLMVRMLGFSEEDKQRIGSAQSNVGKVVVRGVLGLPGRLVGGLVGGNSAGKSTHAPQDNQSFADLWVDFLLKETEEREKQKASEAAARLSHEENQTTSRSASNLQASQHIANPGLSTKPHQFDRPDSDEFRMV
;
A
#
# COMPACT_ATOMS: atom_id res chain seq x y z
N MET A 1 -122.37 97.97 119.59
CA MET A 1 -121.38 98.32 118.54
C MET A 1 -120.50 97.14 118.09
N LYS A 2 -120.08 96.21 118.97
CA LYS A 2 -119.26 95.02 118.59
C LYS A 2 -119.75 94.16 117.42
N VAL A 3 -121.06 93.91 117.32
CA VAL A 3 -121.64 93.02 116.29
C VAL A 3 -121.52 93.59 114.87
N LYS A 4 -121.51 94.92 114.68
CA LYS A 4 -121.37 95.54 113.35
C LYS A 4 -119.93 95.48 112.83
N ASP A 5 -118.94 95.64 113.71
CA ASP A 5 -117.52 95.55 113.34
C ASP A 5 -117.13 94.09 113.05
N GLU A 6 -117.67 93.12 113.79
CA GLU A 6 -117.51 91.69 113.51
C GLU A 6 -118.16 91.29 112.18
N MET A 7 -119.34 91.82 111.84
CA MET A 7 -120.01 91.56 110.56
C MET A 7 -119.26 92.17 109.37
N ALA A 8 -118.69 93.37 109.53
CA ALA A 8 -117.85 94.01 108.51
C ALA A 8 -116.52 93.26 108.31
N SER A 9 -115.91 92.77 109.39
CA SER A 9 -114.73 91.91 109.35
C SER A 9 -115.01 90.58 108.66
N LEU A 10 -116.13 89.91 109.01
CA LEU A 10 -116.58 88.69 108.34
C LEU A 10 -116.84 88.92 106.85
N LYS A 11 -117.46 90.04 106.47
CA LYS A 11 -117.73 90.37 105.06
C LYS A 11 -116.43 90.59 104.27
N LYS A 12 -115.44 91.24 104.89
CA LYS A 12 -114.11 91.44 104.28
C LYS A 12 -113.34 90.12 104.17
N ALA A 13 -113.41 89.26 105.17
CA ALA A 13 -112.83 87.91 105.13
C ALA A 13 -113.51 87.03 104.08
N LEU A 14 -114.84 87.10 103.97
CA LEU A 14 -115.61 86.38 102.95
C LEU A 14 -115.28 86.88 101.54
N GLN A 15 -115.15 88.20 101.34
CA GLN A 15 -114.68 88.76 100.07
C GLN A 15 -113.24 88.35 99.76
N GLY A 16 -112.33 88.36 100.75
CA GLY A 16 -110.97 87.84 100.60
C GLY A 16 -110.96 86.38 100.15
N ALA A 17 -111.75 85.54 100.83
CA ALA A 17 -111.93 84.14 100.47
C ALA A 17 -112.52 83.96 99.06
N PHE A 18 -113.45 84.81 98.63
CA PHE A 18 -113.97 84.80 97.25
C PHE A 18 -112.89 85.18 96.21
N HIS A 19 -112.10 86.23 96.46
CA HIS A 19 -111.01 86.63 95.56
C HIS A 19 -109.89 85.59 95.50
N GLU A 20 -109.57 84.95 96.63
CA GLU A 20 -108.61 83.85 96.70
C GLU A 20 -109.12 82.61 95.98
N ARG A 21 -110.40 82.26 96.15
CA ARG A 21 -111.06 81.19 95.40
C ARG A 21 -111.01 81.46 93.90
N ASP A 22 -111.34 82.66 93.45
CA ASP A 22 -111.36 83.00 92.03
C ASP A 22 -109.94 83.00 91.44
N ARG A 23 -108.93 83.47 92.19
CA ARG A 23 -107.51 83.34 91.83
C ARG A 23 -107.08 81.87 91.75
N ALA A 24 -107.51 81.04 92.70
CA ALA A 24 -107.24 79.61 92.68
C ALA A 24 -107.90 78.92 91.47
N LEU A 25 -109.13 79.31 91.10
CA LEU A 25 -109.82 78.81 89.91
C LEU A 25 -109.14 79.23 88.60
N GLN A 26 -108.63 80.47 88.53
CA GLN A 26 -107.84 80.94 87.39
C GLN A 26 -106.52 80.19 87.28
N ASN A 27 -105.81 80.02 88.40
CA ASN A 27 -104.57 79.24 88.44
C ASN A 27 -104.80 77.77 88.09
N LEU A 28 -105.91 77.18 88.55
CA LEU A 28 -106.31 75.82 88.20
C LEU A 28 -106.63 75.70 86.70
N SER A 29 -107.36 76.66 86.13
CA SER A 29 -107.63 76.71 84.69
C SER A 29 -106.34 76.82 83.86
N ARG A 30 -105.39 77.67 84.28
CA ARG A 30 -104.09 77.81 83.63
C ARG A 30 -103.24 76.54 83.73
N LEU A 31 -103.22 75.90 84.89
CA LEU A 31 -102.52 74.64 85.08
C LEU A 31 -103.14 73.53 84.22
N LYS A 32 -104.48 73.45 84.16
CA LYS A 32 -105.18 72.50 83.29
C LYS A 32 -104.83 72.73 81.81
N GLN A 33 -104.82 73.99 81.36
CA GLN A 33 -104.45 74.31 79.98
C GLN A 33 -102.99 73.91 79.70
N HIS A 34 -102.06 74.27 80.57
CA HIS A 34 -100.65 73.89 80.42
C HIS A 34 -100.46 72.36 80.43
N LEU A 35 -101.21 71.62 81.26
CA LEU A 35 -101.18 70.16 81.24
C LEU A 35 -101.70 69.61 79.92
N LEU A 36 -102.79 70.17 79.38
CA LEU A 36 -103.31 69.78 78.07
C LEU A 36 -102.34 70.11 76.93
N ASP A 37 -101.75 71.31 76.93
CA ASP A 37 -100.77 71.71 75.92
C ASP A 37 -99.54 70.79 75.99
N LYS A 38 -99.07 70.47 77.19
CA LYS A 38 -97.99 69.51 77.40
C LYS A 38 -98.36 68.10 76.94
N ASP A 39 -99.56 67.63 77.25
CA ASP A 39 -100.03 66.30 76.81
C ASP A 39 -100.11 66.24 75.28
N LEU A 40 -100.50 67.33 74.61
CA LEU A 40 -100.50 67.43 73.14
C LEU A 40 -99.08 67.47 72.57
N GLU A 41 -98.16 68.26 73.14
CA GLU A 41 -96.74 68.28 72.73
C GLU A 41 -96.08 66.90 72.90
N ASP A 42 -96.33 66.24 74.04
CA ASP A 42 -95.83 64.89 74.30
C ASP A 42 -96.45 63.88 73.31
N GLN A 43 -97.71 64.06 72.91
CA GLN A 43 -98.37 63.24 71.89
C GLN A 43 -97.76 63.45 70.48
N GLU A 44 -97.57 64.70 70.05
CA GLU A 44 -96.93 65.02 68.77
C GLU A 44 -95.51 64.43 68.71
N LYS A 45 -94.75 64.55 69.80
CA LYS A 45 -93.43 63.94 69.91
C LYS A 45 -93.49 62.41 69.81
N MET A 46 -94.45 61.76 70.47
CA MET A 46 -94.64 60.30 70.35
C MET A 46 -94.97 59.88 68.91
N ASP A 47 -95.74 60.68 68.18
CA ASP A 47 -96.07 60.43 66.77
C ASP A 47 -94.82 60.61 65.87
N GLU A 48 -94.03 61.66 66.10
CA GLU A 48 -92.75 61.89 65.41
C GLU A 48 -91.74 60.76 65.69
N ASP A 49 -91.56 60.38 66.95
CA ASP A 49 -90.70 59.27 67.36
C ASP A 49 -91.19 57.95 66.73
N SER A 50 -92.51 57.73 66.66
CA SER A 50 -93.09 56.54 66.01
C SER A 50 -92.79 56.51 64.52
N LYS A 51 -92.88 57.65 63.82
CA LYS A 51 -92.52 57.76 62.41
C LYS A 51 -91.04 57.47 62.17
N VAL A 52 -90.15 58.03 63.00
CA VAL A 52 -88.70 57.79 62.91
C VAL A 52 -88.39 56.30 63.15
N ILE A 53 -89.03 55.66 64.13
CA ILE A 53 -88.86 54.23 64.38
C ILE A 53 -89.30 53.39 63.17
N GLU A 54 -90.39 53.75 62.52
CA GLU A 54 -90.88 53.03 61.34
C GLU A 54 -89.94 53.21 60.13
N GLU A 55 -89.44 54.42 59.89
CA GLU A 55 -88.42 54.68 58.85
C GLU A 55 -87.13 53.89 59.11
N LEU A 56 -86.63 53.89 60.34
CA LEU A 56 -85.46 53.11 60.73
C LEU A 56 -85.68 51.61 60.54
N ARG A 57 -86.87 51.09 60.89
CA ARG A 57 -87.23 49.69 60.65
C ARG A 57 -87.25 49.36 59.17
N ALA A 58 -87.83 50.22 58.33
CA ALA A 58 -87.86 50.03 56.87
C ALA A 58 -86.45 50.01 56.27
N ILE A 59 -85.57 50.94 56.72
CA ILE A 59 -84.16 50.98 56.30
C ILE A 59 -83.43 49.71 56.74
N CYS A 60 -83.59 49.28 57.98
CA CYS A 60 -82.99 48.05 58.48
C CYS A 60 -83.45 46.82 57.69
N GLU A 61 -84.73 46.72 57.35
CA GLU A 61 -85.25 45.61 56.55
C GLU A 61 -84.72 45.64 55.11
N GLN A 62 -84.64 46.82 54.49
CA GLN A 62 -84.03 46.98 53.17
C GLN A 62 -82.55 46.59 53.18
N GLN A 63 -81.78 47.03 54.19
CA GLN A 63 -80.38 46.66 54.36
C GLN A 63 -80.23 45.15 54.57
N ARG A 64 -81.10 44.54 55.38
CA ARG A 64 -81.11 43.09 55.61
C ARG A 64 -81.39 42.32 54.31
N ALA A 65 -82.36 42.77 53.52
CA ALA A 65 -82.65 42.18 52.21
C ALA A 65 -81.46 42.30 51.25
N HIS A 66 -80.78 43.46 51.21
CA HIS A 66 -79.60 43.68 50.39
C HIS A 66 -78.43 42.79 50.81
N ILE A 67 -78.18 42.64 52.12
CA ILE A 67 -77.15 41.73 52.65
C ILE A 67 -77.42 40.29 52.20
N VAL A 68 -78.67 39.80 52.34
CA VAL A 68 -79.03 38.45 51.92
C VAL A 68 -78.86 38.25 50.41
N GLN A 69 -79.16 39.26 49.59
CA GLN A 69 -78.92 39.20 48.14
C GLN A 69 -77.43 39.13 47.82
N LEU A 70 -76.60 39.94 48.47
CA LEU A 70 -75.14 39.91 48.29
C LEU A 70 -74.54 38.59 48.76
N GLU A 71 -74.97 38.05 49.90
CA GLU A 71 -74.53 36.73 50.39
C GLU A 71 -74.90 35.60 49.41
N ARG A 72 -76.11 35.66 48.83
CA ARG A 72 -76.53 34.70 47.80
C ARG A 72 -75.69 34.84 46.53
N ALA A 73 -75.45 36.06 46.06
CA ALA A 73 -74.63 36.31 44.88
C ALA A 73 -73.18 35.85 45.10
N LEU A 74 -72.61 36.13 46.28
CA LEU A 74 -71.28 35.66 46.67
C LEU A 74 -71.20 34.14 46.68
N LYS A 75 -72.20 33.46 47.25
CA LYS A 75 -72.24 31.99 47.26
C LYS A 75 -72.29 31.39 45.86
N VAL A 76 -73.08 31.98 44.96
CA VAL A 76 -73.16 31.55 43.56
C VAL A 76 -71.83 31.76 42.83
N GLU A 77 -71.18 32.92 43.00
CA GLU A 77 -69.90 33.17 42.36
C GLU A 77 -68.79 32.28 42.94
N MET A 78 -68.83 31.98 44.24
CA MET A 78 -67.92 30.99 44.84
C MET A 78 -68.10 29.59 44.24
N THR A 79 -69.34 29.12 44.06
CA THR A 79 -69.58 27.81 43.44
C THR A 79 -69.11 27.78 41.99
N LYS A 80 -69.38 28.84 41.24
CA LYS A 80 -68.94 28.99 39.84
C LYS A 80 -67.42 29.05 39.73
N GLN A 81 -66.75 29.76 40.66
CA GLN A 81 -65.31 29.81 40.72
C GLN A 81 -64.71 28.42 41.00
N GLU A 82 -65.29 27.66 41.91
CA GLU A 82 -64.83 26.29 42.22
C GLU A 82 -65.04 25.33 41.04
N GLU A 83 -66.19 25.40 40.38
CA GLU A 83 -66.45 24.64 39.15
C GLU A 83 -65.44 24.98 38.04
N SER A 84 -65.16 26.27 37.83
CA SER A 84 -64.17 26.72 36.84
C SER A 84 -62.75 26.23 37.16
N LYS A 85 -62.35 26.22 38.45
CA LYS A 85 -61.06 25.67 38.88
C LYS A 85 -60.99 24.17 38.61
N LYS A 86 -62.08 23.44 38.89
CA LYS A 86 -62.16 22.01 38.61
C LYS A 86 -62.03 21.73 37.11
N THR A 87 -62.76 22.44 36.26
CA THR A 87 -62.67 22.24 34.80
C THR A 87 -61.27 22.55 34.26
N ILE A 88 -60.63 23.63 34.73
CA ILE A 88 -59.25 23.98 34.36
C ILE A 88 -58.27 22.89 34.81
N ASN A 89 -58.44 22.35 36.03
CA ASN A 89 -57.59 21.27 36.52
C ASN A 89 -57.76 19.98 35.71
N ASP A 90 -58.99 19.63 35.34
CA ASP A 90 -59.30 18.45 34.52
C ASP A 90 -58.76 18.60 33.08
N GLU A 91 -58.82 19.80 32.50
CA GLU A 91 -58.19 20.12 31.20
C GLU A 91 -56.67 20.07 31.29
N ARG A 92 -56.09 20.60 32.38
CA ARG A 92 -54.64 20.53 32.62
C ARG A 92 -54.17 19.09 32.76
N SER A 93 -54.89 18.23 33.49
CA SER A 93 -54.56 16.79 33.59
C SER A 93 -54.61 16.12 32.23
N ARG A 94 -55.68 16.32 31.45
CA ARG A 94 -55.82 15.77 30.10
C ARG A 94 -54.70 16.23 29.16
N SER A 95 -54.36 17.52 29.18
CA SER A 95 -53.25 18.05 28.39
C SER A 95 -51.91 17.46 28.84
N ASN A 96 -51.71 17.25 30.14
CA ASN A 96 -50.48 16.66 30.67
C ASN A 96 -50.32 15.19 30.23
N GLU A 97 -51.39 14.39 30.30
CA GLU A 97 -51.41 13.01 29.80
C GLU A 97 -51.11 12.94 28.29
N GLN A 98 -51.65 13.88 27.49
CA GLN A 98 -51.33 13.96 26.06
C GLN A 98 -49.86 14.33 25.82
N ILE A 99 -49.30 15.24 26.61
CA ILE A 99 -47.88 15.59 26.52
C ILE A 99 -47.01 14.37 26.86
N GLU A 100 -47.35 13.62 27.90
CA GLU A 100 -46.63 12.40 28.28
C GLU A 100 -46.71 11.31 27.19
N ASP A 101 -47.88 11.07 26.60
CA ASP A 101 -48.04 10.13 25.48
C ASP A 101 -47.23 10.57 24.24
N LEU A 102 -47.24 11.87 23.91
CA LEU A 102 -46.44 12.40 22.82
C LEU A 102 -44.94 12.31 23.10
N GLN A 103 -44.50 12.57 24.33
CA GLN A 103 -43.11 12.37 24.74
C GLN A 103 -42.69 10.91 24.63
N TYR A 104 -43.56 9.98 25.06
CA TYR A 104 -43.31 8.55 24.94
C TYR A 104 -43.20 8.11 23.46
N LYS A 105 -44.11 8.57 22.60
CA LYS A 105 -44.05 8.32 21.15
C LYS A 105 -42.81 8.91 20.52
N LEU A 106 -42.42 10.13 20.90
CA LEU A 106 -41.21 10.79 20.42
C LEU A 106 -39.96 9.98 20.82
N ALA A 107 -39.85 9.55 22.06
CA ALA A 107 -38.75 8.73 22.54
C ALA A 107 -38.67 7.40 21.79
N ASN A 108 -39.80 6.73 21.56
CA ASN A 108 -39.84 5.50 20.76
C ASN A 108 -39.38 5.74 19.30
N CYS A 109 -39.81 6.84 18.68
CA CYS A 109 -39.36 7.22 17.33
C CYS A 109 -37.85 7.52 17.31
N MET A 110 -37.32 8.22 18.30
CA MET A 110 -35.88 8.49 18.42
C MET A 110 -35.07 7.20 18.58
N ASN A 111 -35.51 6.28 19.44
CA ASN A 111 -34.84 4.98 19.62
C ASN A 111 -34.87 4.14 18.33
N ALA A 112 -36.00 4.16 17.60
CA ALA A 112 -36.10 3.47 16.31
C ALA A 112 -35.18 4.09 15.26
N LEU A 113 -35.05 5.42 15.25
CA LEU A 113 -34.13 6.13 14.36
C LEU A 113 -32.67 5.79 14.69
N GLU A 114 -32.28 5.83 15.96
CA GLU A 114 -30.93 5.49 16.42
C GLU A 114 -30.57 4.03 16.06
N SER A 115 -31.51 3.09 16.21
CA SER A 115 -31.33 1.72 15.75
C SER A 115 -31.07 1.63 14.24
N LYS A 116 -31.77 2.45 13.43
CA LYS A 116 -31.57 2.48 11.98
C LYS A 116 -30.25 3.13 11.59
N ASP A 117 -29.83 4.17 12.29
CA ASP A 117 -28.52 4.78 12.09
C ASP A 117 -27.38 3.81 12.40
N GLN A 118 -27.53 2.98 13.44
CA GLN A 118 -26.57 1.91 13.74
C GLN A 118 -26.56 0.82 12.66
N GLU A 119 -27.73 0.42 12.12
CA GLU A 119 -27.81 -0.51 10.98
C GLU A 119 -27.10 0.06 9.73
N LEU A 120 -27.31 1.33 9.42
CA LEU A 120 -26.65 2.01 8.29
C LEU A 120 -25.13 2.06 8.47
N LEU A 121 -24.64 2.38 9.67
CA LEU A 121 -23.22 2.39 9.98
C LEU A 121 -22.59 0.99 9.84
N ASN A 122 -23.28 -0.04 10.32
CA ASN A 122 -22.85 -1.43 10.17
C ASN A 122 -22.78 -1.83 8.69
N LEU A 123 -23.79 -1.45 7.90
CA LEU A 123 -23.82 -1.73 6.47
C LEU A 123 -22.71 -0.99 5.72
N GLN A 124 -22.48 0.29 6.04
CA GLN A 124 -21.38 1.07 5.46
C GLN A 124 -20.01 0.45 5.80
N SER A 125 -19.85 -0.05 7.02
CA SER A 125 -18.63 -0.77 7.43
C SER A 125 -18.43 -2.07 6.67
N ALA A 126 -19.51 -2.87 6.52
CA ALA A 126 -19.49 -4.10 5.74
C ALA A 126 -19.19 -3.84 4.26
N LEU A 127 -19.75 -2.77 3.69
CA LEU A 127 -19.48 -2.37 2.30
C LEU A 127 -18.01 -1.93 2.14
N GLY A 128 -17.48 -1.17 3.10
CA GLY A 128 -16.06 -0.81 3.13
C GLY A 128 -15.13 -2.03 3.19
N GLN A 129 -15.48 -3.01 4.01
CA GLN A 129 -14.78 -4.30 4.07
C GLN A 129 -14.87 -5.07 2.74
N TYR A 130 -16.03 -5.11 2.12
CA TYR A 130 -16.22 -5.77 0.83
C TYR A 130 -15.37 -5.13 -0.27
N TYR A 131 -15.26 -3.80 -0.32
CA TYR A 131 -14.37 -3.13 -1.27
C TYR A 131 -12.91 -3.47 -1.01
N ALA A 132 -12.47 -3.46 0.24
CA ALA A 132 -11.10 -3.85 0.60
C ALA A 132 -10.80 -5.32 0.26
N GLU A 133 -11.75 -6.23 0.50
CA GLU A 133 -11.64 -7.64 0.15
C GLU A 133 -11.63 -7.84 -1.37
N SER A 134 -12.48 -7.13 -2.10
CA SER A 134 -12.53 -7.18 -3.57
C SER A 134 -11.20 -6.72 -4.18
N GLU A 135 -10.62 -5.63 -3.66
CA GLU A 135 -9.33 -5.10 -4.12
C GLU A 135 -8.18 -6.05 -3.76
N ALA A 136 -8.19 -6.64 -2.56
CA ALA A 136 -7.22 -7.66 -2.17
C ALA A 136 -7.32 -8.91 -3.07
N LYS A 137 -8.54 -9.33 -3.41
CA LYS A 137 -8.80 -10.45 -4.32
C LYS A 137 -8.30 -10.16 -5.74
N GLU A 138 -8.46 -8.94 -6.23
CA GLU A 138 -7.93 -8.51 -7.53
C GLU A 138 -6.41 -8.60 -7.54
N ARG A 139 -5.72 -8.04 -6.54
CA ARG A 139 -4.26 -8.14 -6.39
C ARG A 139 -3.77 -9.59 -6.35
N LEU A 140 -4.43 -10.44 -5.57
CA LEU A 140 -4.10 -11.87 -5.52
C LEU A 140 -4.33 -12.57 -6.87
N GLY A 141 -5.34 -12.13 -7.63
CA GLY A 141 -5.60 -12.60 -8.99
C GLY A 141 -4.45 -12.26 -9.94
N ASP A 142 -3.95 -11.02 -9.88
CA ASP A 142 -2.81 -10.57 -10.67
C ASP A 142 -1.51 -11.30 -10.30
N ASP A 143 -1.24 -11.46 -9.00
CA ASP A 143 -0.09 -12.23 -8.50
C ASP A 143 -0.14 -13.68 -8.97
N LEU A 144 -1.32 -14.30 -8.96
CA LEU A 144 -1.53 -15.66 -9.45
C LEU A 144 -1.30 -15.73 -10.98
N ALA A 145 -1.78 -14.75 -11.74
CA ALA A 145 -1.54 -14.67 -13.18
C ALA A 145 -0.05 -14.54 -13.50
N MET A 146 0.68 -13.66 -12.79
CA MET A 146 2.14 -13.52 -12.91
C MET A 146 2.87 -14.82 -12.55
N ALA A 147 2.49 -15.48 -11.45
CA ALA A 147 3.08 -16.76 -11.05
C ALA A 147 2.83 -17.86 -12.10
N ARG A 148 1.64 -17.90 -12.72
CA ARG A 148 1.33 -18.81 -13.82
C ARG A 148 2.16 -18.53 -15.06
N GLU A 149 2.36 -17.26 -15.42
CA GLU A 149 3.21 -16.88 -16.54
C GLU A 149 4.68 -17.27 -16.29
N ALA A 150 5.19 -17.01 -15.09
CA ALA A 150 6.54 -17.41 -14.69
C ALA A 150 6.70 -18.94 -14.73
N LEU A 151 5.70 -19.70 -14.26
CA LEU A 151 5.68 -21.16 -14.36
C LEU A 151 5.69 -21.61 -15.81
N ALA A 152 4.90 -20.97 -16.69
CA ALA A 152 4.88 -21.28 -18.11
C ALA A 152 6.24 -21.06 -18.76
N LYS A 153 6.88 -19.90 -18.52
CA LYS A 153 8.25 -19.59 -19.00
C LYS A 153 9.28 -20.59 -18.50
N LEU A 154 9.22 -20.98 -17.21
CA LEU A 154 10.11 -21.98 -16.64
C LEU A 154 9.88 -23.37 -17.23
N SER A 155 8.62 -23.74 -17.49
CA SER A 155 8.29 -25.02 -18.13
C SER A 155 8.79 -25.08 -19.57
N GLU A 156 8.73 -23.95 -20.29
CA GLU A 156 9.26 -23.84 -21.65
C GLU A 156 10.80 -23.91 -21.66
N SER A 157 11.47 -23.17 -20.77
CA SER A 157 12.93 -23.23 -20.67
C SER A 157 13.42 -24.62 -20.27
N LEU A 158 12.70 -25.31 -19.38
CA LEU A 158 12.95 -26.70 -19.01
C LEU A 158 12.77 -27.65 -20.21
N LYS A 159 11.75 -27.45 -21.04
CA LYS A 159 11.55 -28.23 -22.26
C LYS A 159 12.69 -28.03 -23.27
N VAL A 160 13.13 -26.79 -23.46
CA VAL A 160 14.28 -26.45 -24.33
C VAL A 160 15.57 -27.09 -23.79
N ALA A 161 15.83 -26.99 -22.49
CA ALA A 161 17.00 -27.62 -21.86
C ALA A 161 16.98 -29.14 -22.03
N ASN A 162 15.83 -29.79 -21.81
CA ASN A 162 15.68 -31.23 -22.03
C ASN A 162 15.92 -31.62 -23.50
N GLN A 163 15.44 -30.84 -24.46
CA GLN A 163 15.74 -31.07 -25.87
C GLN A 163 17.23 -30.94 -26.18
N GLY A 164 17.91 -29.95 -25.58
CA GLY A 164 19.36 -29.78 -25.68
C GLY A 164 20.13 -30.97 -25.10
N ILE A 165 19.72 -31.48 -23.93
CA ILE A 165 20.29 -32.69 -23.33
C ILE A 165 20.14 -33.89 -24.26
N GLU A 166 18.97 -34.08 -24.86
CA GLU A 166 18.72 -35.19 -25.78
C GLU A 166 19.54 -35.08 -27.09
N ILE A 167 19.80 -33.87 -27.60
CA ILE A 167 20.70 -33.66 -28.74
C ILE A 167 22.13 -34.02 -28.36
N SER A 168 22.64 -33.46 -27.26
CA SER A 168 24.00 -33.75 -26.77
C SER A 168 24.19 -35.24 -26.46
N ARG A 169 23.15 -35.90 -25.93
CA ARG A 169 23.13 -37.35 -25.72
C ARG A 169 23.26 -38.11 -27.04
N ARG A 170 22.49 -37.74 -28.07
CA ARG A 170 22.59 -38.35 -29.40
C ARG A 170 23.96 -38.15 -30.03
N GLU A 171 24.54 -36.96 -29.93
CA GLU A 171 25.90 -36.67 -30.41
C GLU A 171 26.95 -37.51 -29.66
N LYS A 172 26.84 -37.61 -28.34
CA LYS A 172 27.70 -38.48 -27.52
C LYS A 172 27.59 -39.94 -28.00
N ASP A 173 26.38 -40.45 -28.22
CA ASP A 173 26.18 -41.82 -28.68
C ASP A 173 26.76 -42.04 -30.09
N GLU A 174 26.67 -41.05 -30.99
CA GLU A 174 27.31 -41.09 -32.31
C GLU A 174 28.85 -41.07 -32.21
N VAL A 175 29.42 -40.23 -31.35
CA VAL A 175 30.87 -40.19 -31.10
C VAL A 175 31.35 -41.52 -30.52
N VAL A 176 30.61 -42.11 -29.57
CA VAL A 176 30.91 -43.44 -29.01
C VAL A 176 30.87 -44.50 -30.11
N ALA A 177 29.90 -44.45 -31.02
CA ALA A 177 29.82 -45.38 -32.16
C ALA A 177 31.03 -45.22 -33.10
N LYS A 178 31.39 -43.99 -33.48
CA LYS A 178 32.58 -43.70 -34.30
C LYS A 178 33.87 -44.15 -33.62
N LEU A 179 34.00 -43.92 -32.31
CA LEU A 179 35.12 -44.39 -31.52
C LEU A 179 35.21 -45.92 -31.56
N SER A 180 34.10 -46.62 -31.32
CA SER A 180 34.07 -48.09 -31.36
C SER A 180 34.43 -48.66 -32.75
N GLN A 181 34.08 -47.96 -33.83
CA GLN A 181 34.46 -48.33 -35.19
C GLN A 181 35.95 -48.11 -35.44
N ALA A 182 36.49 -46.96 -35.03
CA ALA A 182 37.91 -46.64 -35.13
C ALA A 182 38.76 -47.62 -34.31
N GLU A 183 38.32 -47.98 -33.09
CA GLU A 183 38.96 -49.00 -32.26
C GLU A 183 39.01 -50.37 -32.95
N LYS A 184 37.94 -50.79 -33.63
CA LYS A 184 37.92 -52.03 -34.42
C LYS A 184 38.91 -51.97 -35.59
N MET A 185 38.88 -50.90 -36.38
CA MET A 185 39.83 -50.73 -37.49
C MET A 185 41.28 -50.68 -37.02
N LEU A 186 41.54 -50.05 -35.87
CA LEU A 186 42.87 -50.00 -35.26
C LEU A 186 43.30 -51.38 -34.75
N ALA A 187 42.39 -52.16 -34.15
CA ALA A 187 42.67 -53.53 -33.76
C ALA A 187 42.97 -54.42 -34.98
N ASP A 188 42.21 -54.29 -36.06
CA ASP A 188 42.45 -55.00 -37.32
C ASP A 188 43.77 -54.57 -37.99
N GLY A 189 44.06 -53.27 -38.01
CA GLY A 189 45.33 -52.72 -38.48
C GLY A 189 46.52 -53.26 -37.69
N LYS A 190 46.42 -53.31 -36.35
CA LYS A 190 47.43 -53.93 -35.48
C LYS A 190 47.62 -55.41 -35.80
N ARG A 191 46.55 -56.18 -36.00
CA ARG A 191 46.65 -57.61 -36.41
C ARG A 191 47.33 -57.76 -37.76
N SER A 192 47.03 -56.87 -38.72
CA SER A 192 47.66 -56.87 -40.04
C SER A 192 49.15 -56.54 -39.96
N LEU A 193 49.50 -55.51 -39.16
CA LEU A 193 50.89 -55.11 -38.94
C LEU A 193 51.69 -56.23 -38.27
N GLN A 194 51.11 -56.91 -37.26
CA GLN A 194 51.74 -58.08 -36.64
C GLN A 194 52.02 -59.19 -37.68
N LYS A 195 51.05 -59.50 -38.56
CA LYS A 195 51.27 -60.49 -39.64
C LYS A 195 52.38 -60.08 -40.59
N LEU A 196 52.41 -58.81 -41.00
CA LEU A 196 53.47 -58.29 -41.86
C LEU A 196 54.83 -58.27 -41.17
N GLU A 197 54.88 -58.01 -39.87
CA GLU A 197 56.09 -58.08 -39.06
C GLU A 197 56.60 -59.53 -38.95
N ASP A 198 55.70 -60.48 -38.69
CA ASP A 198 56.00 -61.92 -38.70
C ASP A 198 56.53 -62.36 -40.07
N ASP A 199 55.89 -61.95 -41.17
CA ASP A 199 56.34 -62.25 -42.53
C ASP A 199 57.68 -61.57 -42.86
N ASN A 200 57.90 -60.32 -42.44
CA ASN A 200 59.17 -59.62 -42.61
C ASN A 200 60.29 -60.35 -41.86
N SER A 201 60.02 -60.80 -40.63
CA SER A 201 60.98 -61.59 -39.84
C SER A 201 61.31 -62.93 -40.52
N ARG A 202 60.32 -63.61 -41.10
CA ARG A 202 60.50 -64.83 -41.91
C ARG A 202 61.35 -64.57 -43.16
N LEU A 203 61.06 -63.49 -43.88
CA LEU A 203 61.83 -63.10 -45.07
C LEU A 203 63.27 -62.73 -44.72
N ARG A 204 63.49 -61.98 -43.62
CA ARG A 204 64.84 -61.70 -43.11
C ARG A 204 65.59 -62.98 -42.77
N HIS A 205 64.96 -63.92 -42.09
CA HIS A 205 65.57 -65.21 -41.78
C HIS A 205 65.89 -66.03 -43.05
N ALA A 206 64.99 -66.05 -44.05
CA ALA A 206 65.24 -66.72 -45.32
C ALA A 206 66.39 -66.05 -46.12
N LEU A 207 66.47 -64.72 -46.07
CA LEU A 207 67.56 -63.96 -46.67
C LEU A 207 68.89 -64.21 -45.96
N GLU A 208 68.92 -64.26 -44.63
CA GLU A 208 70.12 -64.62 -43.87
C GLU A 208 70.57 -66.05 -44.19
N GLN A 209 69.64 -67.00 -44.34
CA GLN A 209 69.94 -68.37 -44.76
C GLN A 209 70.49 -68.44 -46.20
N SER A 210 69.96 -67.65 -47.14
CA SER A 210 70.48 -67.64 -48.51
C SER A 210 71.85 -66.95 -48.57
N MET A 211 72.04 -65.85 -47.85
CA MET A 211 73.31 -65.14 -47.75
C MET A 211 74.40 -66.02 -47.11
N THR A 212 74.08 -66.78 -46.06
CA THR A 212 75.01 -67.75 -45.47
C THR A 212 75.34 -68.89 -46.42
N THR A 213 74.38 -69.37 -47.22
CA THR A 213 74.61 -70.39 -48.25
C THR A 213 75.52 -69.88 -49.36
N VAL A 214 75.27 -68.67 -49.89
CA VAL A 214 76.09 -68.02 -50.92
C VAL A 214 77.50 -67.75 -50.39
N ASN A 215 77.63 -67.20 -49.19
CA ASN A 215 78.95 -66.95 -48.58
C ASN A 215 79.72 -68.25 -48.36
N ARG A 216 79.05 -69.34 -47.97
CA ARG A 216 79.68 -70.66 -47.84
C ARG A 216 80.11 -71.24 -49.20
N MET A 217 79.35 -70.99 -50.26
CA MET A 217 79.69 -71.43 -51.62
C MET A 217 80.79 -70.59 -52.28
N SER A 218 80.93 -69.32 -51.91
CA SER A 218 81.94 -68.40 -52.48
C SER A 218 83.32 -68.51 -51.83
N LEU A 219 83.42 -69.01 -50.59
CA LEU A 219 84.72 -69.20 -49.91
C LEU A 219 85.53 -70.39 -50.44
N ASP A 220 84.87 -71.41 -51.02
CA ASP A 220 85.52 -72.64 -51.46
C ASP A 220 86.05 -72.60 -52.92
N SER A 221 85.67 -71.62 -53.75
CA SER A 221 86.02 -71.61 -55.19
C SER A 221 87.18 -70.72 -55.61
N ASP A 222 87.56 -69.74 -54.79
CA ASP A 222 88.40 -68.62 -55.27
C ASP A 222 89.90 -68.75 -54.98
N ASN A 223 90.37 -69.85 -54.37
CA ASN A 223 91.76 -69.92 -53.87
C ASN A 223 92.59 -71.16 -54.27
N SER A 224 92.15 -71.97 -55.24
CA SER A 224 92.94 -73.12 -55.70
C SER A 224 93.06 -73.17 -57.22
N VAL A 225 94.08 -72.51 -57.78
CA VAL A 225 94.54 -72.81 -59.15
C VAL A 225 95.29 -74.14 -59.09
N ASP A 226 94.84 -75.13 -59.87
CA ASP A 226 95.44 -76.47 -59.90
C ASP A 226 96.95 -76.37 -60.17
N ARG A 227 97.75 -76.89 -59.23
CA ARG A 227 99.21 -76.91 -59.29
C ARG A 227 99.71 -77.49 -60.61
N ARG A 228 98.98 -78.43 -61.24
CA ARG A 228 99.34 -78.99 -62.56
C ARG A 228 99.27 -77.96 -63.68
N ILE A 229 98.28 -77.06 -63.65
CA ILE A 229 98.12 -75.99 -64.62
C ILE A 229 99.28 -74.98 -64.49
N VAL A 230 99.64 -74.63 -63.25
CA VAL A 230 100.77 -73.72 -62.98
C VAL A 230 102.10 -74.31 -63.44
N ILE A 231 102.36 -75.59 -63.13
CA ILE A 231 103.58 -76.29 -63.59
C ILE A 231 103.63 -76.33 -65.11
N LYS A 232 102.50 -76.66 -65.76
CA LYS A 232 102.45 -76.77 -67.22
C LYS A 232 102.72 -75.42 -67.89
N LEU A 233 102.16 -74.33 -67.36
CA LEU A 233 102.43 -72.97 -67.82
C LEU A 233 103.92 -72.60 -67.73
N LEU A 234 104.55 -72.84 -66.57
CA LEU A 234 105.99 -72.62 -66.37
C LEU A 234 106.85 -73.47 -67.32
N VAL A 235 106.53 -74.76 -67.48
CA VAL A 235 107.23 -75.66 -68.40
C VAL A 235 107.09 -75.18 -69.85
N THR A 236 105.88 -74.80 -70.28
CA THR A 236 105.66 -74.25 -71.62
C THR A 236 106.39 -72.92 -71.84
N TYR A 237 106.54 -72.09 -70.82
CA TYR A 237 107.29 -70.84 -70.90
C TYR A 237 108.78 -71.08 -71.18
N PHE A 238 109.41 -72.03 -70.47
CA PHE A 238 110.80 -72.39 -70.70
C PHE A 238 111.02 -73.17 -72.02
N GLN A 239 110.11 -74.06 -72.40
CA GLN A 239 110.24 -74.85 -73.63
C GLN A 239 110.09 -74.01 -74.90
N ARG A 240 109.26 -72.95 -74.88
CA ARG A 240 109.02 -72.08 -76.05
C ARG A 240 109.86 -70.80 -76.02
N ASN A 241 111.08 -70.89 -75.52
CA ASN A 241 112.08 -69.82 -75.60
C ASN A 241 111.56 -68.46 -75.04
N HIS A 242 110.94 -68.50 -73.84
CA HIS A 242 110.38 -67.33 -73.13
C HIS A 242 109.30 -66.56 -73.92
N SER A 243 108.29 -67.26 -74.44
CA SER A 243 107.22 -66.62 -75.19
C SER A 243 106.35 -65.68 -74.33
N LYS A 244 106.12 -64.45 -74.82
CA LYS A 244 105.35 -63.41 -74.12
C LYS A 244 103.86 -63.78 -73.92
N GLU A 245 103.29 -64.57 -74.82
CA GLU A 245 101.89 -65.01 -74.75
C GLU A 245 101.63 -65.94 -73.56
N VAL A 246 102.58 -66.83 -73.25
CA VAL A 246 102.45 -67.74 -72.10
C VAL A 246 102.58 -66.95 -70.78
N LEU A 247 103.43 -65.92 -70.76
CA LEU A 247 103.57 -65.04 -69.59
C LEU A 247 102.28 -64.23 -69.33
N ASP A 248 101.66 -63.68 -70.37
CA ASP A 248 100.39 -62.96 -70.26
C ASP A 248 99.24 -63.88 -69.79
N LEU A 249 99.24 -65.14 -70.22
CA LEU A 249 98.29 -66.15 -69.73
C LEU A 249 98.53 -66.51 -68.25
N MET A 250 99.79 -66.63 -67.83
CA MET A 250 100.15 -66.85 -66.42
C MET A 250 99.67 -65.70 -65.53
N VAL A 251 99.91 -64.46 -65.95
CA VAL A 251 99.48 -63.24 -65.24
C VAL A 251 97.97 -63.26 -64.99
N ARG A 252 97.18 -63.62 -66.00
CA ARG A 252 95.71 -63.64 -65.91
C ARG A 252 95.18 -64.80 -65.06
N MET A 253 95.77 -65.99 -65.15
CA MET A 253 95.31 -67.17 -64.39
C MET A 253 95.81 -67.23 -62.94
N LEU A 254 97.01 -66.71 -62.65
CA LEU A 254 97.58 -66.68 -61.31
C LEU A 254 97.24 -65.40 -60.55
N GLY A 255 96.55 -64.45 -61.19
CA GLY A 255 96.16 -63.19 -60.56
C GLY A 255 97.36 -62.36 -60.12
N PHE A 256 98.40 -62.26 -60.94
CA PHE A 256 99.56 -61.43 -60.61
C PHE A 256 99.12 -59.99 -60.38
N SER A 257 99.57 -59.40 -59.27
CA SER A 257 99.35 -57.98 -59.01
C SER A 257 100.05 -57.15 -60.07
N GLU A 258 99.57 -55.94 -60.30
CA GLU A 258 100.15 -55.02 -61.28
C GLU A 258 101.65 -54.76 -61.00
N GLU A 259 102.08 -54.84 -59.73
CA GLU A 259 103.50 -54.75 -59.36
C GLU A 259 104.35 -55.94 -59.84
N ASP A 260 103.80 -57.16 -59.83
CA ASP A 260 104.50 -58.38 -60.28
C ASP A 260 104.59 -58.43 -61.81
N LYS A 261 103.55 -57.94 -62.50
CA LYS A 261 103.55 -57.77 -63.96
C LYS A 261 104.67 -56.84 -64.43
N GLN A 262 104.95 -55.79 -63.65
CA GLN A 262 105.99 -54.80 -63.97
C GLN A 262 107.41 -55.38 -63.85
N ARG A 263 107.64 -56.35 -62.94
CA ARG A 263 108.96 -56.99 -62.71
C ARG A 263 109.32 -58.04 -63.76
N ILE A 264 108.34 -58.58 -64.49
CA ILE A 264 108.53 -59.68 -65.45
C ILE A 264 108.39 -59.27 -66.93
N GLY A 265 108.24 -57.97 -67.23
CA GLY A 265 108.55 -57.42 -68.55
C GLY A 265 107.38 -57.12 -69.51
N SER A 266 106.38 -56.34 -69.08
CA SER A 266 105.45 -55.65 -70.00
C SER A 266 104.99 -54.30 -69.43
N ALA A 267 104.91 -53.28 -70.31
CA ALA A 267 104.63 -51.88 -70.00
C ALA A 267 103.25 -51.45 -70.54
N GLN A 268 102.62 -50.50 -69.83
CA GLN A 268 101.62 -49.51 -70.28
C GLN A 268 100.31 -50.00 -70.95
N SER A 269 99.17 -49.69 -70.31
CA SER A 269 98.17 -48.77 -70.90
C SER A 269 97.08 -48.37 -69.89
N ASN A 270 96.83 -47.07 -69.82
CA ASN A 270 95.80 -46.40 -69.04
C ASN A 270 94.36 -46.73 -69.48
N VAL A 271 93.40 -46.60 -68.55
CA VAL A 271 92.25 -45.65 -68.56
C VAL A 271 91.01 -46.26 -67.87
N GLY A 272 90.58 -45.63 -66.76
CA GLY A 272 89.24 -45.83 -66.19
C GLY A 272 89.08 -45.40 -64.71
N LYS A 273 88.47 -44.23 -64.45
CA LYS A 273 87.97 -43.78 -63.13
C LYS A 273 86.88 -42.72 -63.38
N VAL A 274 85.58 -43.00 -63.28
CA VAL A 274 84.70 -43.14 -62.08
C VAL A 274 84.66 -41.88 -61.20
N VAL A 275 83.44 -41.39 -60.90
CA VAL A 275 82.89 -40.83 -59.63
C VAL A 275 81.52 -40.20 -60.01
N VAL A 276 80.33 -40.79 -59.78
CA VAL A 276 79.53 -41.06 -58.55
C VAL A 276 79.29 -39.84 -57.65
N ARG A 277 78.03 -39.62 -57.24
CA ARG A 277 77.59 -39.29 -55.85
C ARG A 277 76.80 -37.97 -55.67
N GLY A 278 75.56 -38.11 -55.16
CA GLY A 278 74.93 -37.10 -54.30
C GLY A 278 73.44 -36.87 -54.54
N VAL A 279 72.57 -37.56 -53.79
CA VAL A 279 71.19 -37.11 -53.52
C VAL A 279 71.06 -36.88 -52.02
N LEU A 280 71.01 -35.60 -51.64
CA LEU A 280 70.71 -35.02 -50.33
C LEU A 280 69.71 -33.90 -50.69
N GLY A 281 68.40 -33.98 -50.40
CA GLY A 281 67.79 -33.75 -49.10
C GLY A 281 66.76 -32.59 -49.21
N LEU A 282 65.51 -32.85 -48.78
CA LEU A 282 64.43 -31.95 -48.26
C LEU A 282 64.01 -30.66 -49.01
N PRO A 283 62.69 -30.36 -49.09
CA PRO A 283 61.97 -29.62 -48.02
C PRO A 283 60.48 -30.07 -47.85
N GLY A 284 59.76 -29.95 -46.73
CA GLY A 284 59.85 -29.09 -45.54
C GLY A 284 58.89 -27.90 -45.62
N ARG A 285 57.66 -27.98 -45.07
CA ARG A 285 56.82 -26.79 -44.78
C ARG A 285 55.90 -26.98 -43.57
N LEU A 286 56.20 -26.23 -42.51
CA LEU A 286 55.39 -25.95 -41.32
C LEU A 286 54.64 -24.64 -41.54
N VAL A 287 53.40 -24.51 -41.05
CA VAL A 287 52.66 -23.25 -40.97
C VAL A 287 52.25 -23.04 -39.51
N GLY A 288 52.88 -22.05 -38.88
CA GLY A 288 52.53 -21.41 -37.62
C GLY A 288 52.53 -19.89 -37.81
N GLY A 289 51.62 -19.20 -37.12
CA GLY A 289 51.19 -17.82 -37.42
C GLY A 289 52.11 -16.66 -37.02
N LEU A 290 51.67 -15.46 -37.41
CA LEU A 290 52.12 -14.10 -37.06
C LEU A 290 50.85 -13.21 -37.20
N VAL A 291 50.35 -12.44 -36.22
CA VAL A 291 50.88 -11.29 -35.45
C VAL A 291 51.25 -10.07 -36.32
N GLY A 292 50.36 -9.06 -36.31
CA GLY A 292 50.68 -7.66 -35.96
C GLY A 292 51.17 -6.65 -37.01
N GLY A 293 50.29 -5.69 -37.39
CA GLY A 293 50.53 -4.26 -37.76
C GLY A 293 51.43 -3.93 -38.97
N ASN A 294 51.34 -2.83 -39.73
CA ASN A 294 50.56 -1.58 -39.74
C ASN A 294 50.93 -0.87 -41.08
N SER A 295 50.02 -0.23 -41.83
CA SER A 295 50.31 0.96 -42.70
C SER A 295 49.07 1.44 -43.47
N ALA A 296 48.97 2.76 -43.61
CA ALA A 296 47.81 3.57 -43.99
C ALA A 296 47.55 3.68 -45.51
N GLY A 297 46.29 3.99 -45.88
CA GLY A 297 45.98 4.51 -47.22
C GLY A 297 44.53 4.45 -47.75
N LYS A 298 43.60 5.18 -47.10
CA LYS A 298 42.48 5.97 -47.70
C LYS A 298 41.50 5.32 -48.73
N SER A 299 40.25 5.06 -48.33
CA SER A 299 39.04 5.84 -48.75
C SER A 299 37.69 5.10 -48.55
N THR A 300 36.69 5.90 -48.17
CA THR A 300 35.22 5.74 -48.30
C THR A 300 34.39 4.88 -47.30
N HIS A 301 33.69 5.61 -46.42
CA HIS A 301 32.30 5.44 -45.94
C HIS A 301 31.84 4.14 -45.25
N ALA A 302 31.88 4.14 -43.90
CA ALA A 302 30.80 3.74 -42.97
C ALA A 302 31.32 3.85 -41.52
N PRO A 303 30.58 4.43 -40.56
CA PRO A 303 31.05 4.52 -39.17
C PRO A 303 30.96 3.14 -38.52
N GLN A 304 32.12 2.54 -38.23
CA GLN A 304 32.22 1.38 -37.35
C GLN A 304 32.36 1.87 -35.91
N ASP A 305 31.33 1.62 -35.11
CA ASP A 305 31.36 1.76 -33.67
C ASP A 305 32.24 0.64 -33.07
N ASN A 306 33.52 0.92 -32.91
CA ASN A 306 34.37 0.23 -31.95
C ASN A 306 34.25 0.91 -30.58
N GLN A 307 33.03 1.14 -30.10
CA GLN A 307 32.81 1.41 -28.68
C GLN A 307 32.84 0.05 -27.98
N SER A 308 33.90 -0.18 -27.21
CA SER A 308 34.06 -1.41 -26.44
C SER A 308 32.86 -1.58 -25.51
N PHE A 309 32.39 -2.81 -25.27
CA PHE A 309 31.28 -3.11 -24.36
C PHE A 309 31.46 -2.46 -22.97
N ALA A 310 32.71 -2.23 -22.56
CA ALA A 310 33.06 -1.47 -21.37
C ALA A 310 32.66 0.02 -21.46
N ASP A 311 32.89 0.67 -22.61
CA ASP A 311 32.50 2.07 -22.83
C ASP A 311 30.98 2.23 -22.88
N LEU A 312 30.28 1.28 -23.51
CA LEU A 312 28.80 1.24 -23.50
C LEU A 312 28.24 0.99 -22.10
N TRP A 313 28.91 0.20 -21.28
CA TRP A 313 28.55 0.00 -19.88
C TRP A 313 28.82 1.22 -19.02
N VAL A 314 29.94 1.91 -19.24
CA VAL A 314 30.25 3.18 -18.57
C VAL A 314 29.23 4.25 -18.95
N ASP A 315 28.89 4.36 -20.24
CA ASP A 315 27.84 5.27 -20.70
C ASP A 315 26.48 4.91 -20.13
N PHE A 316 26.13 3.62 -20.04
CA PHE A 316 24.89 3.18 -19.40
C PHE A 316 24.85 3.53 -17.90
N LEU A 317 25.95 3.31 -17.17
CA LEU A 317 26.04 3.66 -15.74
C LEU A 317 25.96 5.18 -15.53
N LEU A 318 26.66 5.95 -16.36
CA LEU A 318 26.60 7.42 -16.32
C LEU A 318 25.19 7.91 -16.66
N LYS A 319 24.56 7.35 -17.68
CA LYS A 319 23.18 7.65 -18.10
C LYS A 319 22.17 7.31 -16.99
N GLU A 320 22.29 6.15 -16.35
CA GLU A 320 21.41 5.73 -15.26
C GLU A 320 21.59 6.62 -14.02
N THR A 321 22.83 7.03 -13.71
CA THR A 321 23.08 8.00 -12.62
C THR A 321 22.54 9.38 -12.93
N GLU A 322 22.67 9.86 -14.18
CA GLU A 322 22.13 11.17 -14.60
C GLU A 322 20.59 11.16 -14.62
N GLU A 323 19.96 10.06 -15.04
CA GLU A 323 18.49 9.93 -15.00
C GLU A 323 17.97 9.86 -13.55
N ARG A 324 18.64 9.15 -12.64
CA ARG A 324 18.28 9.18 -11.21
C ARG A 324 18.44 10.57 -10.60
N GLU A 325 19.50 11.30 -10.95
CA GLU A 325 19.69 12.67 -10.48
C GLU A 325 18.64 13.62 -11.06
N LYS A 326 18.29 13.49 -12.35
CA LYS A 326 17.21 14.28 -12.97
C LYS A 326 15.84 13.96 -12.37
N GLN A 327 15.55 12.70 -12.08
CA GLN A 327 14.31 12.33 -11.39
C GLN A 327 14.27 12.90 -9.97
N LYS A 328 15.36 12.79 -9.20
CA LYS A 328 15.44 13.40 -7.87
C LYS A 328 15.35 14.93 -7.91
N ALA A 329 15.97 15.59 -8.88
CA ALA A 329 15.88 17.03 -9.07
C ALA A 329 14.47 17.46 -9.49
N SER A 330 13.81 16.69 -10.36
CA SER A 330 12.41 16.92 -10.78
C SER A 330 11.42 16.68 -9.63
N GLU A 331 11.64 15.66 -8.80
CA GLU A 331 10.85 15.38 -7.60
C GLU A 331 11.09 16.45 -6.51
N ALA A 332 12.32 16.93 -6.34
CA ALA A 332 12.62 18.02 -5.43
C ALA A 332 11.98 19.34 -5.88
N ALA A 333 12.00 19.65 -7.18
CA ALA A 333 11.30 20.80 -7.76
C ALA A 333 9.77 20.67 -7.68
N ALA A 334 9.23 19.46 -7.87
CA ALA A 334 7.81 19.18 -7.69
C ALA A 334 7.38 19.31 -6.22
N ARG A 335 8.22 18.93 -5.26
CA ARG A 335 7.97 19.12 -3.82
C ARG A 335 7.98 20.59 -3.41
N LEU A 336 8.94 21.39 -3.92
CA LEU A 336 9.00 22.84 -3.70
C LEU A 336 7.77 23.58 -4.25
N SER A 337 7.29 23.21 -5.45
CA SER A 337 6.06 23.80 -6.02
C SER A 337 4.77 23.34 -5.31
N HIS A 338 4.78 22.20 -4.63
CA HIS A 338 3.63 21.75 -3.83
C HIS A 338 3.54 22.46 -2.46
N GLU A 339 4.67 22.86 -1.86
CA GLU A 339 4.70 23.66 -0.63
C GLU A 339 4.30 25.14 -0.85
N GLU A 340 4.58 25.72 -2.02
CA GLU A 340 4.18 27.10 -2.34
C GLU A 340 2.67 27.24 -2.64
N ASN A 341 2.02 26.20 -3.18
CA ASN A 341 0.58 26.21 -3.48
C ASN A 341 -0.32 25.81 -2.29
N GLN A 342 0.21 25.16 -1.24
CA GLN A 342 -0.56 24.83 -0.03
C GLN A 342 -0.66 25.99 0.97
N THR A 343 0.23 26.98 0.90
CA THR A 343 0.16 28.18 1.77
C THR A 343 -0.76 29.28 1.22
N THR A 344 -1.09 29.27 -0.08
CA THR A 344 -2.00 30.23 -0.73
C THR A 344 -3.45 29.75 -0.86
N SER A 345 -3.70 28.44 -0.72
CA SER A 345 -5.05 27.85 -0.93
C SER A 345 -5.94 27.77 0.31
N ARG A 346 -5.44 28.10 1.52
CA ARG A 346 -6.25 28.08 2.77
C ARG A 346 -6.98 29.40 3.07
N SER A 347 -6.78 30.45 2.29
CA SER A 347 -7.39 31.78 2.54
C SER A 347 -8.51 32.17 1.58
N ALA A 348 -8.89 31.30 0.62
CA ALA A 348 -9.83 31.65 -0.44
C ALA A 348 -10.82 30.52 -0.76
N SER A 349 -11.58 30.04 0.24
CA SER A 349 -12.79 29.24 -0.01
C SER A 349 -13.64 29.13 1.25
N ASN A 350 -14.27 30.24 1.64
CA ASN A 350 -15.56 30.15 2.33
C ASN A 350 -16.34 31.46 2.24
N LEU A 351 -16.74 31.82 1.01
CA LEU A 351 -17.84 32.75 0.80
C LEU A 351 -18.73 32.20 -0.32
N GLN A 352 -19.97 31.91 0.08
CA GLN A 352 -21.19 32.04 -0.71
C GLN A 352 -21.72 30.80 -1.46
N ALA A 353 -22.68 30.09 -0.86
CA ALA A 353 -24.08 30.10 -1.30
C ALA A 353 -24.95 29.04 -0.59
N SER A 354 -25.90 29.46 0.26
CA SER A 354 -27.34 29.20 0.04
C SER A 354 -28.24 29.62 1.21
N GLN A 355 -29.23 30.44 0.83
CA GLN A 355 -30.64 30.35 1.19
C GLN A 355 -31.09 30.63 2.64
N HIS A 356 -31.59 31.85 2.76
CA HIS A 356 -32.68 32.31 3.61
C HIS A 356 -33.85 31.30 3.74
N ILE A 357 -34.28 31.01 4.97
CA ILE A 357 -35.68 30.99 5.46
C ILE A 357 -35.68 30.93 7.02
N ALA A 358 -36.40 31.91 7.61
CA ALA A 358 -37.07 31.95 8.92
C ALA A 358 -36.32 31.87 10.28
N ASN A 359 -36.14 33.07 10.85
CA ASN A 359 -36.74 33.56 12.13
C ASN A 359 -36.23 33.05 13.52
N PRO A 360 -36.52 33.78 14.63
CA PRO A 360 -35.51 34.22 15.59
C PRO A 360 -35.70 33.63 17.00
N GLY A 361 -34.64 33.59 17.82
CA GLY A 361 -34.84 33.23 19.22
C GLY A 361 -33.58 33.04 20.05
N LEU A 362 -33.33 34.03 20.91
CA LEU A 362 -32.81 33.89 22.27
C LEU A 362 -31.35 33.47 22.49
N SER A 363 -30.55 34.51 22.70
CA SER A 363 -29.24 34.51 23.35
C SER A 363 -29.38 34.25 24.85
N THR A 364 -28.78 33.16 25.33
CA THR A 364 -28.39 32.97 26.73
C THR A 364 -26.94 33.37 26.92
N LYS A 365 -26.72 34.37 27.78
CA LYS A 365 -25.42 34.76 28.36
C LYS A 365 -24.74 33.57 29.08
N PRO A 366 -23.43 33.68 29.36
CA PRO A 366 -23.08 34.17 30.69
C PRO A 366 -22.02 35.28 30.65
N HIS A 367 -22.31 36.39 31.33
CA HIS A 367 -21.34 37.44 31.59
C HIS A 367 -20.85 37.33 33.03
N GLN A 368 -19.54 37.44 33.12
CA GLN A 368 -18.68 37.35 34.27
C GLN A 368 -19.01 38.46 35.28
N PHE A 369 -19.03 38.10 36.56
CA PHE A 369 -19.18 39.00 37.69
C PHE A 369 -17.97 39.94 37.76
N ASP A 370 -18.20 41.24 37.62
CA ASP A 370 -17.31 42.26 38.15
C ASP A 370 -17.99 42.95 39.33
N ARG A 371 -17.20 43.06 40.40
CA ARG A 371 -17.49 43.76 41.65
C ARG A 371 -17.54 45.27 41.37
N PRO A 372 -18.30 46.05 42.15
CA PRO A 372 -17.58 47.03 42.95
C PRO A 372 -18.16 47.24 44.36
N ASP A 373 -17.37 48.01 45.09
CA ASP A 373 -17.36 48.33 46.51
C ASP A 373 -18.67 48.82 47.13
N SER A 374 -18.75 48.46 48.40
CA SER A 374 -19.53 49.08 49.48
C SER A 374 -19.26 50.59 49.56
N ASP A 375 -20.30 51.40 49.73
CA ASP A 375 -20.49 52.17 50.97
C ASP A 375 -21.82 52.96 50.98
N GLU A 376 -22.22 53.32 52.20
CA GLU A 376 -23.26 54.28 52.60
C GLU A 376 -24.71 53.80 52.77
N PHE A 377 -24.95 53.25 53.96
CA PHE A 377 -25.82 53.84 54.99
C PHE A 377 -26.77 54.98 54.57
N ARG A 378 -28.08 54.74 54.63
CA ARG A 378 -28.98 55.46 55.56
C ARG A 378 -30.38 54.85 55.61
N MET A 379 -30.79 54.52 56.83
CA MET A 379 -32.18 54.38 57.27
C MET A 379 -32.99 55.64 56.94
N VAL A 380 -34.22 55.47 56.44
CA VAL A 380 -35.50 55.75 57.16
C VAL A 380 -36.55 54.79 56.62
#